data_AF-A0A2M7TWI3-F1
#
_entry.id   AF-A0A2M7TWI3-F1
#
_cell.length_a   1.000
_cell.length_b   1.000
_cell.length_c   1.000
_cell.angle_alpha   90.00
_cell.angle_beta   90.00
_cell.angle_gamma   90.00
#
_symmetry.space_group_name_H-M   'P 1'
#
loop_
_entity.id
_entity.type
_entity.pdbx_description
1 polymer ?
#
loop_
_entity_poly.entity_id
_entity_poly.type
_entity_poly.pdbx_seq_one_letter_code
_entity_poly.pdbx_strand_id
1 'polypeptide(L)'
;MIRYYEERYGNDRPVEQLITLGGGANMPGLSDYFTQSLRLAVRYLDPWQYLDHTGLQPPAIPDRPMYATVAGLSLVRPSEVFLP
;
A
#
# COMPACT_ATOMS: atom_id res chain seq x y z
N MET A 1 16.39 -0.05 5.11
CA MET A 1 15.23 0.72 5.59
C MET A 1 14.62 0.14 6.87
N ILE A 2 14.14 -1.10 6.89
CA ILE A 2 13.54 -1.70 8.11
C ILE A 2 14.51 -1.69 9.30
N ARG A 3 15.72 -2.25 9.13
CA ARG A 3 16.76 -2.22 10.17
C ARG A 3 17.09 -0.81 10.68
N TYR A 4 17.14 0.17 9.77
CA TYR A 4 17.42 1.57 10.12
C TYR A 4 16.33 2.17 11.01
N TYR A 5 15.07 1.84 10.72
CA TYR A 5 13.92 2.26 11.52
C TYR A 5 13.92 1.56 12.88
N GLU A 6 14.13 0.23 12.91
CA GLU A 6 14.21 -0.56 14.14
C GLU A 6 15.31 -0.05 15.08
N GLU A 7 16.51 0.25 14.56
CA GLU A 7 17.62 0.80 15.36
C GLU A 7 17.31 2.16 15.99
N ARG A 8 16.36 2.93 15.45
CA ARG A 8 16.01 4.28 15.93
C ARG A 8 14.74 4.34 16.76
N TYR A 9 13.77 3.48 16.44
CA TYR A 9 12.40 3.60 16.93
C TYR A 9 11.79 2.25 17.36
N GLY A 10 12.48 1.13 17.12
CA GLY A 10 11.91 -0.22 17.27
C GLY A 10 11.47 -0.58 18.70
N ASN A 11 12.11 0.01 19.72
CA ASN A 11 11.74 -0.24 21.12
C ASN A 11 10.38 0.37 21.50
N ASP A 12 10.05 1.55 20.95
CA ASP A 12 8.82 2.27 21.29
C ASP A 12 7.70 2.02 20.28
N ARG A 13 8.05 1.76 19.01
CA ARG A 13 7.12 1.66 17.88
C ARG A 13 7.54 0.57 16.91
N PRO A 14 7.42 -0.72 17.30
CA PRO A 14 7.82 -1.84 16.45
C PRO A 14 6.98 -1.91 15.17
N VAL A 15 7.58 -2.36 14.07
CA VAL A 15 6.85 -2.62 12.82
C VAL A 15 6.14 -3.97 12.91
N GLU A 16 4.80 -3.95 12.93
CA GLU A 16 4.00 -5.18 13.03
C GLU A 16 3.74 -5.86 11.68
N GLN A 17 3.70 -5.08 10.59
CA GLN A 17 3.42 -5.60 9.25
C GLN A 17 4.02 -4.71 8.17
N LEU A 18 4.19 -5.29 6.99
CA LEU A 18 4.63 -4.61 5.79
C LEU A 18 3.53 -4.66 4.74
N ILE A 19 3.23 -3.52 4.13
CA ILE A 19 2.29 -3.41 3.02
C ILE A 19 3.07 -3.12 1.74
N THR A 20 2.89 -3.94 0.71
CA THR A 20 3.55 -3.75 -0.59
C THR A 20 2.65 -3.00 -1.56
N LEU A 21 3.25 -2.05 -2.29
CA LEU A 21 2.60 -1.12 -3.22
C LEU A 21 3.44 -0.93 -4.48
N GLY A 22 2.83 -0.38 -5.54
CA GLY A 22 3.49 -0.11 -6.81
C GLY A 22 3.57 -1.32 -7.74
N GLY A 23 4.09 -1.13 -8.96
CA GLY A 23 4.09 -2.17 -9.99
C GLY A 23 4.93 -3.40 -9.62
N GLY A 24 6.01 -3.20 -8.86
CA GLY A 24 6.86 -4.30 -8.38
C GLY A 24 6.19 -5.18 -7.32
N ALA A 25 5.16 -4.69 -6.63
CA ALA A 25 4.46 -5.45 -5.59
C ALA A 25 3.64 -6.63 -6.13
N ASN A 26 3.31 -6.61 -7.43
CA ASN A 26 2.50 -7.64 -8.08
C ASN A 26 3.33 -8.86 -8.54
N MET A 27 4.61 -8.93 -8.17
CA MET A 27 5.45 -10.08 -8.50
C MET A 27 4.94 -11.33 -7.75
N PRO A 28 4.64 -12.44 -8.45
CA PRO A 28 4.20 -13.67 -7.81
C PRO A 28 5.20 -14.17 -6.76
N GLY A 29 4.71 -14.51 -5.56
CA GLY A 29 5.52 -15.02 -4.45
C GLY A 29 6.36 -13.98 -3.70
N LEU A 30 6.32 -12.69 -4.09
CA LEU A 30 7.13 -11.66 -3.44
C LEU A 30 6.75 -11.44 -1.96
N SER A 31 5.45 -11.36 -1.66
CA SER A 31 4.96 -11.21 -0.29
C SER A 31 5.32 -12.42 0.57
N ASP A 32 5.25 -13.63 0.02
CA ASP A 32 5.63 -14.87 0.71
C ASP A 32 7.13 -14.89 1.00
N TYR A 33 7.95 -14.56 0.01
CA TYR A 33 9.40 -14.46 0.14
C TYR A 33 9.80 -13.48 1.25
N PHE A 34 9.21 -12.28 1.27
CA PHE A 34 9.50 -11.31 2.33
C PHE A 34 8.95 -11.74 3.68
N THR A 35 7.77 -12.36 3.72
CA THR A 35 7.20 -12.89 4.97
C THR A 35 8.14 -13.90 5.62
N GLN A 36 8.69 -14.82 4.83
CA GLN A 36 9.65 -15.82 5.30
C GLN A 36 10.99 -15.20 5.70
N SER A 37 11.52 -14.31 4.86
CA SER A 37 12.84 -13.70 5.07
C SER A 37 12.89 -12.75 6.26
N LEU A 38 11.80 -12.00 6.49
CA LEU A 38 11.72 -10.97 7.54
C LEU A 38 11.03 -11.47 8.81
N ARG A 39 10.33 -12.62 8.75
CA ARG A 39 9.46 -13.13 9.83
C ARG A 39 8.42 -12.09 10.29
N LEU A 40 7.97 -11.26 9.36
CA LEU A 40 6.95 -10.23 9.54
C LEU A 40 5.85 -10.45 8.50
N ALA A 41 4.60 -10.21 8.87
CA ALA A 41 3.50 -10.37 7.92
C ALA A 41 3.63 -9.33 6.78
N VAL A 42 3.80 -9.81 5.55
CA VAL A 42 3.83 -8.94 4.36
C VAL A 42 2.56 -9.15 3.56
N ARG A 43 1.81 -8.07 3.32
CA ARG A 43 0.53 -8.08 2.64
C ARG A 43 0.56 -7.20 1.41
N TYR A 44 -0.10 -7.66 0.37
CA TYR A 44 -0.37 -6.88 -0.82
C TYR A 44 -1.58 -5.97 -0.57
N LEU A 45 -1.48 -4.68 -0.91
CA LEU A 45 -2.62 -3.77 -0.82
C LEU A 45 -3.53 -3.91 -2.05
N ASP A 46 -4.80 -4.26 -1.81
CA ASP A 46 -5.87 -4.10 -2.78
C ASP A 46 -7.06 -3.38 -2.13
N PRO A 47 -7.10 -2.03 -2.17
CA PRO A 47 -8.19 -1.27 -1.59
C PRO A 47 -9.38 -1.14 -2.57
N TRP A 48 -9.24 -1.63 -3.82
CA TRP A 48 -10.19 -1.36 -4.89
C TRP A 48 -11.58 -1.93 -4.63
N GLN A 49 -11.66 -3.02 -3.87
CA GLN A 49 -12.93 -3.60 -3.43
C GLN A 49 -13.73 -2.73 -2.45
N TYR A 50 -13.12 -1.69 -1.87
CA TYR A 50 -13.75 -0.80 -0.89
C TYR A 50 -14.04 0.60 -1.44
N LEU A 51 -13.62 0.91 -2.68
CA LEU A 51 -13.81 2.21 -3.28
C LEU A 51 -15.11 2.25 -4.09
N ASP A 52 -15.88 3.33 -3.96
CA ASP A 52 -16.96 3.62 -4.89
C ASP A 52 -16.36 4.20 -6.18
N HIS A 53 -16.58 3.51 -7.30
CA HIS A 53 -16.06 3.91 -8.59
C HIS A 53 -17.00 4.84 -9.35
N THR A 54 -18.20 5.14 -8.85
CA THR A 54 -19.18 6.04 -9.49
C THR A 54 -19.47 5.70 -10.95
N GLY A 55 -19.44 4.41 -11.29
CA GLY A 55 -19.64 3.91 -12.66
C GLY A 55 -18.38 3.84 -13.53
N LEU A 56 -17.20 4.22 -13.02
CA LEU A 56 -15.93 4.02 -13.72
C LEU A 56 -15.47 2.56 -13.64
N GLN A 57 -14.80 2.09 -14.68
CA GLN A 57 -14.18 0.78 -14.67
C GLN A 57 -12.95 0.79 -13.75
N PRO A 58 -12.87 -0.13 -12.76
CA PRO A 58 -11.67 -0.23 -11.93
C PRO A 58 -10.47 -0.72 -12.75
N PRO A 59 -9.22 -0.39 -12.34
CA PRO A 59 -8.03 -0.93 -12.96
C PRO A 59 -8.03 -2.47 -12.96
N ALA A 60 -7.38 -3.04 -13.98
CA ALA A 60 -7.14 -4.48 -14.02
C ALA A 60 -6.39 -4.91 -12.75
N ILE A 61 -6.70 -6.10 -12.24
CA ILE A 61 -6.12 -6.64 -10.99
C ILE A 61 -4.58 -6.47 -10.92
N PRO A 62 -3.82 -6.72 -12.00
CA PRO A 62 -2.37 -6.55 -11.96
C PRO A 62 -1.89 -5.09 -11.78
N ASP A 63 -2.70 -4.12 -12.19
CA ASP A 63 -2.33 -2.70 -12.23
C ASP A 63 -2.80 -1.94 -10.99
N ARG A 64 -3.73 -2.51 -10.24
CA ARG A 64 -4.24 -2.00 -8.97
C ARG A 64 -3.21 -1.44 -7.99
N PRO A 65 -2.04 -2.06 -7.76
CA PRO A 65 -1.10 -1.57 -6.74
C PRO A 65 -0.34 -0.34 -7.23
N MET A 66 -0.28 -0.11 -8.55
CA MET A 66 0.33 1.09 -9.14
C MET A 66 -0.49 2.34 -8.86
N TYR A 67 -1.81 2.19 -8.80
CA TYR A 67 -2.74 3.31 -8.65
C TYR A 67 -3.05 3.66 -7.19
N ALA A 68 -2.37 3.06 -6.21
CA ALA A 68 -2.61 3.33 -4.78
C ALA A 68 -2.47 4.83 -4.43
N THR A 69 -1.49 5.52 -5.01
CA THR A 69 -1.30 6.97 -4.80
C THR A 69 -2.48 7.78 -5.35
N VAL A 70 -2.95 7.46 -6.56
CA VAL A 70 -4.09 8.15 -7.18
C VAL A 70 -5.38 7.88 -6.41
N ALA A 71 -5.58 6.64 -5.96
CA ALA A 71 -6.68 6.28 -5.08
C ALA A 71 -6.66 7.12 -3.80
N GLY A 72 -5.51 7.24 -3.13
CA GLY A 72 -5.36 8.11 -1.96
C GLY A 72 -5.68 9.58 -2.23
N LEU A 73 -5.20 10.13 -3.35
CA LEU A 73 -5.49 11.51 -3.76
C LEU A 73 -6.97 11.76 -4.05
N SER A 74 -7.68 10.75 -4.59
CA SER A 74 -9.12 10.87 -4.86
C SER A 74 -10.00 10.90 -3.61
N LEU A 75 -9.48 10.48 -2.45
CA LEU A 75 -10.19 10.54 -1.17
C LEU A 75 -10.19 11.94 -0.54
N VAL A 76 -9.37 12.86 -1.06
CA VAL A 76 -9.25 14.22 -0.55
C VAL A 76 -10.47 15.03 -0.99
N ARG A 77 -11.04 15.82 -0.08
CA ARG A 77 -12.16 16.69 -0.41
C ARG A 77 -11.64 17.85 -1.27
N PRO A 78 -12.34 18.26 -2.34
CA PRO A 78 -11.87 19.36 -3.20
C PRO A 78 -11.54 20.64 -2.43
N SER A 79 -12.29 20.96 -1.38
CA SER A 79 -12.07 22.13 -0.51
C SER A 79 -10.79 22.08 0.33
N GLU A 80 -10.13 20.92 0.43
CA GLU A 80 -8.86 20.77 1.14
C GLU A 80 -7.65 21.07 0.24
N VAL A 81 -7.84 21.05 -1.09
CA VAL A 81 -6.75 21.20 -2.07
C VAL A 81 -6.93 22.45 -2.92
N PHE A 82 -8.15 22.71 -3.36
CA PHE A 82 -8.49 23.86 -4.18
C PHE A 82 -9.05 24.94 -3.25
N LEU A 83 -8.36 26.09 -3.19
CA LEU A 83 -8.88 27.28 -2.53
C LEU A 83 -10.20 27.70 -3.21
N PRO A 84 -11.18 28.22 -2.45
CA PRO A 84 -12.43 28.73 -3.00
C PRO A 84 -12.23 29.93 -3.92
#